data_AF-A0A851NPW2-F1
#
_entry.id   AF-A0A851NPW2-F1
#
_cell.length_a   1.000
_cell.length_b   1.000
_cell.length_c   1.000
_cell.angle_alpha   90.00
_cell.angle_beta   90.00
_cell.angle_gamma   90.00
#
_symmetry.space_group_name_H-M   'P 1'
#
loop_
_entity.id
_entity.type
_entity.pdbx_description
1 polymer ?
#
loop_
_entity_poly.entity_id
_entity_poly.type
_entity_poly.pdbx_seq_one_letter_code
_entity_poly.pdbx_strand_id
1 'polypeptide(L)'
;PSPPAPGCVSGSHTLQQMHGCDLLEDGAIRGYDQIAYDGKDFIAFDMDTMTFTAADAAAQIMKTEWEEEGILAQQLKHELEITCFENLKRYVEHGK
;
A
#
# COMPACT_ATOMS: atom_id res chain seq x y z
N PRO A 1 -28.58 -14.14 -13.78
CA PRO A 1 -27.42 -14.03 -12.86
C PRO A 1 -26.89 -15.44 -12.53
N SER A 2 -25.67 -15.74 -12.96
CA SER A 2 -24.95 -16.95 -12.54
C SER A 2 -24.70 -16.89 -11.03
N PRO A 3 -24.83 -18.01 -10.30
CA PRO A 3 -24.47 -18.05 -8.88
C PRO A 3 -22.96 -17.76 -8.72
N PRO A 4 -22.55 -17.07 -7.64
CA PRO A 4 -21.14 -16.84 -7.35
C PRO A 4 -20.41 -18.19 -7.19
N ALA A 5 -19.17 -18.25 -7.67
CA ALA A 5 -18.31 -19.41 -7.48
C ALA A 5 -18.13 -19.69 -5.97
N PRO A 6 -17.95 -20.96 -5.55
CA PRO A 6 -17.74 -21.28 -4.14
C PRO A 6 -16.53 -20.51 -3.60
N GLY A 7 -16.73 -19.67 -2.60
CA GLY A 7 -15.70 -18.78 -2.04
C GLY A 7 -15.82 -17.31 -2.46
N CYS A 8 -16.64 -16.97 -3.45
CA CYS A 8 -17.01 -15.59 -3.71
C CYS A 8 -18.09 -15.15 -2.72
N VAL A 9 -17.72 -14.25 -1.80
CA VAL A 9 -18.69 -13.53 -0.98
C VAL A 9 -19.43 -12.57 -1.91
N SER A 10 -20.74 -12.74 -2.02
CA SER A 10 -21.59 -11.83 -2.81
C SER A 10 -22.01 -10.65 -1.95
N GLY A 11 -21.72 -9.43 -2.39
CA GLY A 11 -22.08 -8.22 -1.66
C GLY A 11 -21.33 -7.01 -2.20
N SER A 12 -21.65 -5.84 -1.67
CA SER A 12 -20.79 -4.66 -1.83
C SER A 12 -19.67 -4.74 -0.81
N HIS A 13 -18.45 -4.51 -1.25
CA HIS A 13 -17.26 -4.47 -0.40
C HIS A 13 -16.56 -3.12 -0.58
N THR A 14 -15.74 -2.74 0.39
CA THR A 14 -14.94 -1.50 0.32
C THR A 14 -13.47 -1.83 0.32
N LEU A 15 -12.73 -1.24 -0.62
CA LEU A 15 -11.28 -1.19 -0.62
C LEU A 15 -10.86 0.23 -0.22
N GLN A 16 -9.95 0.35 0.73
CA GLN A 16 -9.40 1.62 1.19
C GLN A 16 -7.88 1.54 1.15
N GLN A 17 -7.22 2.61 0.72
CA GLN A 17 -5.76 2.67 0.64
C GLN A 17 -5.26 3.91 1.37
N MET A 18 -4.30 3.71 2.28
CA MET A 18 -3.44 4.76 2.81
C MET A 18 -2.13 4.70 2.02
N HIS A 19 -1.86 5.73 1.22
CA HIS A 19 -0.65 5.83 0.41
C HIS A 19 -0.05 7.23 0.55
N GLY A 20 1.24 7.33 0.84
CA GLY A 20 1.93 8.62 0.95
C GLY A 20 3.19 8.56 1.79
N CYS A 21 3.75 9.73 2.11
CA CYS A 21 4.97 9.85 2.88
C CYS A 21 4.93 11.06 3.82
N ASP A 22 5.64 10.95 4.93
CA ASP A 22 5.92 12.05 5.86
C ASP A 22 7.39 12.48 5.76
N LEU A 23 7.62 13.78 5.89
CA LEU A 23 8.95 14.35 6.12
C LEU A 23 9.11 14.65 7.61
N LEU A 24 10.00 13.92 8.28
CA LEU A 24 10.26 14.06 9.72
C LEU A 24 11.21 15.22 10.01
N GLU A 25 11.26 15.67 11.27
CA GLU A 25 12.08 16.81 11.70
C GLU A 25 13.59 16.60 11.50
N ASP A 26 14.06 15.35 11.56
CA ASP A 26 15.44 14.95 11.30
C ASP A 26 15.77 14.82 9.80
N GLY A 27 14.80 15.08 8.93
CA GLY A 27 14.92 14.96 7.48
C GLY A 27 14.70 13.54 6.95
N ALA A 28 14.38 12.56 7.80
CA ALA A 28 14.01 11.22 7.36
C ALA A 28 12.65 11.22 6.65
N ILE A 29 12.50 10.33 5.68
CA ILE A 29 11.26 10.12 4.93
C ILE A 29 10.64 8.82 5.41
N ARG A 30 9.38 8.87 5.80
CA ARG A 30 8.61 7.67 6.16
C ARG A 30 7.50 7.46 5.15
N GLY A 31 7.59 6.37 4.39
CA GLY A 31 6.57 5.96 3.43
C GLY A 31 5.48 5.08 4.03
N TYR A 32 4.31 5.10 3.43
CA TYR A 32 3.16 4.27 3.79
C TYR A 32 2.48 3.75 2.53
N ASP A 33 2.24 2.45 2.46
CA ASP A 33 1.26 1.86 1.55
C ASP A 33 0.53 0.74 2.30
N GLN A 34 -0.74 0.98 2.61
CA GLN A 34 -1.57 0.07 3.40
C GLN A 34 -2.96 -0.02 2.79
N ILE A 35 -3.46 -1.24 2.65
CA ILE A 35 -4.76 -1.54 2.08
C ILE A 35 -5.62 -2.15 3.18
N ALA A 36 -6.85 -1.66 3.28
CA ALA A 36 -7.90 -2.22 4.12
C ALA A 36 -9.07 -2.72 3.26
N TYR A 37 -9.65 -3.84 3.66
CA TYR A 37 -10.82 -4.46 3.05
C TYR A 37 -11.95 -4.50 4.07
N ASP A 38 -13.11 -3.95 3.70
CA ASP A 38 -14.27 -3.81 4.59
C ASP A 38 -13.92 -3.14 5.95
N GLY A 39 -13.06 -2.12 5.90
CA GLY A 39 -12.60 -1.36 7.06
C GLY A 39 -11.62 -2.09 7.98
N LYS A 40 -11.10 -3.25 7.57
CA LYS A 40 -10.10 -4.02 8.31
C LYS A 40 -8.78 -4.05 7.56
N ASP A 41 -7.68 -3.96 8.29
CA ASP A 41 -6.35 -4.10 7.72
C ASP A 41 -6.25 -5.39 6.91
N PHE A 42 -5.67 -5.29 5.72
CA PHE A 42 -5.60 -6.39 4.78
C PHE A 42 -4.16 -6.68 4.37
N ILE A 43 -3.45 -5.70 3.80
CA ILE A 43 -2.03 -5.83 3.46
C ILE A 43 -1.31 -4.50 3.60
N ALA A 44 -0.06 -4.52 4.06
CA ALA A 44 0.78 -3.34 4.26
C ALA A 44 2.20 -3.56 3.72
N PHE A 45 2.76 -2.57 3.02
CA PHE A 45 4.13 -2.59 2.54
C PHE A 45 5.10 -2.09 3.62
N ASP A 46 6.17 -2.86 3.84
CA ASP A 46 7.33 -2.46 4.65
C ASP A 46 8.46 -2.04 3.72
N MET A 47 8.75 -0.74 3.71
CA MET A 47 9.76 -0.13 2.84
C MET A 47 11.19 -0.45 3.25
N ASP A 48 11.41 -0.79 4.53
CA ASP A 48 12.74 -1.08 5.07
C ASP A 48 13.18 -2.48 4.65
N THR A 49 12.26 -3.44 4.77
CA THR A 49 12.52 -4.84 4.37
C THR A 49 12.15 -5.13 2.92
N MET A 50 11.42 -4.22 2.25
CA MET A 50 10.86 -4.39 0.90
C MET A 50 9.94 -5.61 0.79
N THR A 51 9.16 -5.87 1.83
CA THR A 51 8.23 -7.01 1.92
C THR A 51 6.83 -6.55 2.30
N PHE A 52 5.85 -7.43 2.18
CA PHE A 52 4.48 -7.14 2.59
C PHE A 52 4.08 -7.89 3.85
N THR A 53 3.28 -7.25 4.69
CA THR A 53 2.62 -7.84 5.85
C THR A 53 1.15 -8.07 5.51
N ALA A 54 0.75 -9.34 5.43
CA ALA A 54 -0.63 -9.74 5.19
C ALA A 54 -1.36 -10.01 6.52
N ALA A 55 -2.57 -9.46 6.66
CA ALA A 55 -3.35 -9.51 7.89
C ALA A 55 -4.18 -10.81 8.02
N ASP A 56 -4.55 -11.44 6.91
CA ASP A 56 -5.32 -12.69 6.89
C ASP A 56 -4.87 -13.65 5.77
N ALA A 57 -5.49 -14.82 5.71
CA ALA A 57 -5.15 -15.87 4.74
C ALA A 57 -5.46 -15.47 3.28
N ALA A 58 -6.45 -14.60 3.04
CA ALA A 58 -6.73 -14.10 1.70
C ALA A 58 -5.66 -13.10 1.26
N ALA A 59 -5.21 -12.23 2.17
CA ALA A 59 -4.11 -11.30 1.92
C ALA A 59 -2.77 -12.01 1.65
N GLN A 60 -2.54 -13.22 2.20
CA GLN A 60 -1.33 -14.01 1.92
C GLN A 60 -1.22 -14.40 0.44
N ILE A 61 -2.34 -14.57 -0.25
CA ILE A 61 -2.36 -14.86 -1.68
C ILE A 61 -1.77 -13.66 -2.44
N MET A 62 -2.30 -12.46 -2.17
CA MET A 62 -1.80 -11.22 -2.79
C MET A 62 -0.34 -10.92 -2.44
N LYS A 63 0.04 -11.12 -1.17
CA LYS A 63 1.42 -10.98 -0.74
C LYS A 63 2.35 -11.87 -1.56
N THR A 64 2.01 -13.14 -1.72
CA THR A 64 2.85 -14.11 -2.45
C THR A 64 3.04 -13.68 -3.89
N GLU A 65 1.94 -13.31 -4.57
CA GLU A 65 1.98 -12.82 -5.95
C GLU A 65 2.88 -11.57 -6.10
N TRP A 66 2.71 -10.58 -5.22
CA TRP A 66 3.48 -9.34 -5.29
C TRP A 66 4.97 -9.50 -4.94
N GLU A 67 5.29 -10.38 -3.99
CA GLU A 67 6.67 -10.68 -3.64
C GLU A 67 7.37 -11.55 -4.70
N GLU A 68 6.64 -12.45 -5.37
CA GLU A 68 7.15 -13.24 -6.49
C GLU A 68 7.45 -12.37 -7.72
N GLU A 69 6.59 -11.39 -8.01
CA GLU A 69 6.85 -10.42 -9.08
C GLU A 69 8.05 -9.53 -8.76
N GLY A 70 8.22 -9.13 -7.49
CA GLY A 70 9.36 -8.36 -6.95
C GLY A 70 9.50 -6.91 -7.45
N ILE A 71 8.98 -6.62 -8.65
CA ILE A 71 9.00 -5.30 -9.29
C ILE A 71 8.15 -4.30 -8.49
N LEU A 72 7.01 -4.73 -7.96
CA LEU A 72 6.09 -3.87 -7.20
C LEU A 72 6.77 -3.28 -5.96
N ALA A 73 7.53 -4.07 -5.20
CA ALA A 73 8.25 -3.59 -4.02
C ALA A 73 9.29 -2.51 -4.36
N GLN A 74 9.99 -2.66 -5.49
CA GLN A 74 10.95 -1.67 -5.96
C GLN A 74 10.27 -0.37 -6.42
N GLN A 75 9.15 -0.48 -7.13
CA GLN A 75 8.36 0.66 -7.58
C GLN A 75 7.78 1.44 -6.40
N LEU A 76 7.16 0.74 -5.44
CA LEU A 76 6.60 1.36 -4.23
C LEU A 76 7.69 2.05 -3.42
N LYS A 77 8.86 1.42 -3.22
CA LYS A 77 9.96 2.07 -2.52
C LYS A 77 10.39 3.36 -3.20
N HIS A 78 10.60 3.32 -4.52
CA HIS A 78 10.98 4.51 -5.28
C HIS A 78 9.92 5.61 -5.20
N GLU A 79 8.64 5.26 -5.34
CA GLU A 79 7.54 6.20 -5.27
C GLU A 79 7.44 6.86 -3.89
N LEU A 80 7.52 6.08 -2.82
CA LEU A 80 7.36 6.57 -1.45
C LEU A 80 8.58 7.35 -0.96
N GLU A 81 9.79 6.95 -1.37
CA GLU A 81 11.04 7.57 -0.92
C GLU A 81 11.41 8.81 -1.75
N ILE A 82 11.19 8.80 -3.07
CA ILE A 82 11.65 9.88 -3.96
C ILE A 82 10.47 10.71 -4.45
N THR A 83 9.56 10.09 -5.21
CA THR A 83 8.48 10.81 -5.89
C THR A 83 7.56 11.54 -4.92
N CYS A 84 7.16 10.87 -3.84
CA CYS A 84 6.29 11.44 -2.83
C CYS A 84 6.93 12.65 -2.15
N PHE A 85 8.21 12.55 -1.80
CA PHE A 85 8.95 13.63 -1.16
C PHE A 85 9.13 14.86 -2.07
N GLU A 86 9.50 14.64 -3.34
CA GLU A 86 9.64 15.72 -4.31
C GLU A 86 8.30 16.46 -4.51
N ASN A 87 7.22 15.70 -4.64
CA ASN A 87 5.87 16.27 -4.74
C ASN A 87 5.46 17.02 -3.48
N LEU A 88 5.70 16.46 -2.29
CA LEU A 88 5.36 17.09 -1.02
C LEU A 88 6.06 18.44 -0.85
N LYS A 89 7.38 18.50 -1.13
CA LYS A 89 8.14 19.76 -1.12
C LYS A 89 7.54 20.80 -2.05
N ARG A 90 7.25 20.40 -3.29
CA ARG A 90 6.66 21.28 -4.29
C ARG A 90 5.30 21.82 -3.87
N TYR A 91 4.41 20.97 -3.36
CA TYR A 91 3.07 21.39 -2.94
C TYR A 91 3.09 22.29 -1.70
N VAL A 92 3.97 22.02 -0.74
CA VAL A 92 4.17 22.90 0.42
C VAL A 92 4.70 24.26 -0.01
N GLU A 93 5.60 24.34 -0.98
CA GLU A 93 6.08 25.61 -1.51
C GLU A 93 4.97 26.42 -2.19
N HIS A 94 4.12 25.76 -2.99
CA HIS A 94 2.98 26.41 -3.66
C HIS A 94 1.84 26.80 -2.72
N GLY A 95 1.73 26.17 -1.54
CA GLY A 95 0.70 26.45 -0.54
C GLY A 95 1.05 27.55 0.46
N LYS A 96 2.26 28.12 0.40
CA LYS A 96 2.69 29.29 1.18
C LYS A 96 2.19 30.59 0.56
#